data_AF-A0A933XK89-F1
#
_entry.id   AF-A0A933XK89-F1
#
_cell.length_a   1.000
_cell.length_b   1.000
_cell.length_c   1.000
_cell.angle_alpha   90.00
_cell.angle_beta   90.00
_cell.angle_gamma   90.00
#
_symmetry.space_group_name_H-M   'P 1'
#
loop_
_entity.id
_entity.type
_entity.pdbx_description
1 polymer ?
#
loop_
_entity_poly.entity_id
_entity_poly.type
_entity_poly.pdbx_seq_one_letter_code
_entity_poly.pdbx_strand_id
1 'polypeptide(L)'
;MEQTIRQKPKQQKIKGVADIVFCVDASGSMSPCIDGLKDHIASFLEGISSNKNLESVDWRLGFLAHDSETFYVKEFVNDINDFKTALKGVTTGGDEFTLPALDWCVDFPWRENSQRVVVLFTDETLETGADPGRQRSRLRELTEKIMGLRVMVYFVGPDCPEYKSIADLPRCYFNPVDAHSGFFKTGFEKVLERIGKTLSGSLTPGQTPSASFRKDIYNVAQEVKITRL
;
A
#
# COMPACT_ATOMS: atom_id res chain seq x y z
N MET A 1 25.74 34.61 38.92
CA MET A 1 25.33 34.64 37.50
C MET A 1 25.34 33.21 36.99
N GLU A 2 24.21 32.50 37.11
CA GLU A 2 24.06 31.17 36.52
C GLU A 2 23.72 31.35 35.04
N GLN A 3 24.61 30.89 34.16
CA GLN A 3 24.35 30.83 32.73
C GLN A 3 23.59 29.55 32.41
N THR A 4 22.29 29.69 32.17
CA THR A 4 21.43 28.65 31.60
C THR A 4 21.93 28.30 30.19
N ILE A 5 22.56 27.14 30.06
CA ILE A 5 22.94 26.56 28.76
C ILE A 5 21.64 26.16 28.05
N ARG A 6 21.17 27.01 27.10
CA ARG A 6 20.16 26.62 26.11
C ARG A 6 20.74 25.50 25.24
N GLN A 7 20.35 24.25 25.52
CA GLN A 7 20.61 23.15 24.58
C GLN A 7 19.91 23.48 23.26
N LYS A 8 20.69 23.55 22.17
CA LYS A 8 20.12 23.59 20.81
C LYS A 8 19.30 22.32 20.60
N PRO A 9 18.11 22.38 19.98
CA PRO A 9 17.32 21.19 19.70
C PRO A 9 18.18 20.20 18.89
N LYS A 10 18.32 18.97 19.39
CA LYS A 10 18.97 17.88 18.65
C LYS A 10 18.16 17.65 17.38
N GLN A 11 18.67 18.10 16.24
CA GLN A 11 18.15 17.72 14.92
C GLN A 11 18.30 16.21 14.79
N GLN A 12 17.18 15.49 14.90
CA GLN A 12 17.13 14.04 14.75
C GLN A 12 17.38 13.73 13.27
N LYS A 13 18.49 13.03 12.98
CA LYS A 13 18.91 12.73 11.62
C LYS A 13 17.97 11.70 11.02
N ILE A 14 17.23 12.06 9.96
CA ILE A 14 16.30 11.17 9.25
C ILE A 14 17.08 9.96 8.71
N LYS A 15 16.65 8.76 9.06
CA LYS A 15 17.31 7.48 8.73
C LYS A 15 16.78 6.83 7.44
N GLY A 16 15.66 7.30 6.91
CA GLY A 16 15.08 6.81 5.65
C GLY A 16 13.78 7.52 5.30
N VAL A 17 13.31 7.31 4.08
CA VAL A 17 12.06 7.85 3.54
C VAL A 17 11.18 6.67 3.13
N ALA A 18 9.94 6.63 3.58
CA ALA A 18 9.00 5.55 3.30
C ALA A 18 7.68 6.10 2.75
N ASP A 19 7.23 5.52 1.66
CA ASP A 19 5.93 5.81 1.08
C ASP A 19 5.15 4.51 1.08
N ILE A 20 3.98 4.51 1.71
CA ILE A 20 3.17 3.30 1.89
C ILE A 20 1.79 3.57 1.33
N VAL A 21 1.33 2.77 0.37
CA VAL A 21 -0.01 2.86 -0.21
C VAL A 21 -0.80 1.63 0.19
N PHE A 22 -1.98 1.84 0.77
CA PHE A 22 -2.95 0.77 1.04
C PHE A 22 -3.90 0.66 -0.15
N CYS A 23 -3.85 -0.46 -0.86
CA CYS A 23 -4.78 -0.86 -1.91
C CYS A 23 -5.79 -1.84 -1.28
N VAL A 24 -7.05 -1.45 -1.19
CA VAL A 24 -8.06 -2.24 -0.49
C VAL A 24 -9.23 -2.47 -1.42
N ASP A 25 -9.60 -3.73 -1.64
CA ASP A 25 -10.86 -4.06 -2.26
C ASP A 25 -12.02 -3.41 -1.47
N ALA A 26 -12.90 -2.73 -2.19
CA ALA A 26 -14.08 -2.05 -1.68
C ALA A 26 -15.38 -2.84 -1.94
N SER A 27 -15.30 -4.13 -2.26
CA SER A 27 -16.47 -5.01 -2.30
C SER A 27 -17.24 -4.97 -0.97
N GLY A 28 -18.53 -5.36 -1.02
CA GLY A 28 -19.40 -5.36 0.15
C GLY A 28 -18.84 -6.21 1.31
N SER A 29 -18.22 -7.35 0.99
CA SER A 29 -17.59 -8.27 1.94
C SER A 29 -16.32 -7.72 2.59
N MET A 30 -15.69 -6.72 1.98
CA MET A 30 -14.50 -6.05 2.49
C MET A 30 -14.78 -4.84 3.39
N SER A 31 -16.05 -4.53 3.67
CA SER A 31 -16.42 -3.48 4.63
C SER A 31 -15.73 -3.64 6.00
N PRO A 32 -15.66 -4.86 6.60
CA PRO A 32 -14.86 -5.08 7.79
C PRO A 32 -13.39 -4.72 7.57
N CYS A 33 -12.81 -5.08 6.41
CA CYS A 33 -11.40 -4.81 6.01
C CYS A 33 -11.03 -3.32 6.07
N ILE A 34 -11.98 -2.48 5.70
CA ILE A 34 -11.81 -1.03 5.76
C ILE A 34 -11.92 -0.53 7.21
N ASP A 35 -12.84 -1.06 8.00
CA ASP A 35 -13.05 -0.63 9.39
C ASP A 35 -11.88 -1.01 10.29
N GLY A 36 -11.40 -2.25 10.23
CA GLY A 36 -10.22 -2.63 11.02
C GLY A 36 -8.95 -1.89 10.60
N LEU A 37 -8.82 -1.42 9.35
CA LEU A 37 -7.71 -0.53 8.96
C LEU A 37 -7.80 0.82 9.68
N LYS A 38 -9.00 1.40 9.82
CA LYS A 38 -9.22 2.64 10.59
C LYS A 38 -8.81 2.48 12.06
N ASP A 39 -9.09 1.31 12.64
CA ASP A 39 -8.83 1.04 14.05
C ASP A 39 -7.34 0.80 14.32
N HIS A 40 -6.64 0.09 13.44
CA HIS A 40 -5.27 -0.38 13.71
C HIS A 40 -4.16 0.49 13.09
N ILE A 41 -4.49 1.43 12.19
CA ILE A 41 -3.48 2.29 11.56
C ILE A 41 -2.71 3.16 12.57
N ALA A 42 -3.35 3.53 13.69
CA ALA A 42 -2.68 4.26 14.77
C ALA A 42 -1.61 3.40 15.44
N SER A 43 -1.96 2.18 15.84
CA SER A 43 -1.01 1.24 16.43
C SER A 43 0.12 0.86 15.47
N PHE A 44 -0.16 0.80 14.16
CA PHE A 44 0.88 0.62 13.14
C PHE A 44 1.91 1.76 13.15
N LEU A 45 1.44 3.00 13.08
CA LEU A 45 2.31 4.18 13.06
C LEU A 45 3.04 4.38 14.40
N GLU A 46 2.40 4.05 15.51
CA GLU A 46 3.04 3.96 16.82
C GLU A 46 4.12 2.87 16.84
N GLY A 47 3.89 1.72 16.21
CA GLY A 47 4.88 0.65 16.07
C GLY A 47 6.11 1.08 15.26
N ILE A 48 5.91 1.84 14.18
CA ILE A 48 7.01 2.47 13.42
C ILE A 48 7.72 3.49 14.30
N SER A 49 6.98 4.35 15.00
CA SER A 49 7.56 5.46 15.77
C SER A 49 8.23 5.02 17.07
N SER A 50 7.78 3.93 17.70
CA SER A 50 8.31 3.44 18.99
C SER A 50 9.58 2.59 18.82
N ASN A 51 9.85 2.14 17.60
CA ASN A 51 11.07 1.42 17.31
C ASN A 51 12.22 2.42 17.13
N LYS A 52 13.21 2.40 18.03
CA LYS A 52 14.38 3.32 18.01
C LYS A 52 15.18 3.32 16.70
N ASN A 53 15.05 2.26 15.89
CA ASN A 53 15.65 2.20 14.56
C ASN A 53 14.84 2.94 13.49
N LEU A 54 13.55 3.16 13.75
CA LEU A 54 12.53 3.74 12.87
C LEU A 54 12.00 5.11 13.32
N GLU A 55 12.28 5.55 14.55
CA GLU A 55 11.95 6.90 15.11
C GLU A 55 12.34 8.08 14.21
N SER A 56 13.17 7.84 13.19
CA SER A 56 13.71 8.84 12.28
C SER A 56 13.36 8.54 10.81
N VAL A 57 12.38 7.67 10.55
CA VAL A 57 11.87 7.44 9.19
C VAL A 57 10.79 8.47 8.88
N ASP A 58 10.97 9.18 7.77
CA ASP A 58 9.97 10.08 7.22
C ASP A 58 8.97 9.28 6.38
N TRP A 59 7.79 9.03 6.95
CA TRP A 59 6.74 8.23 6.33
C TRP A 59 5.59 9.10 5.81
N ARG A 60 4.91 8.61 4.78
CA ARG A 60 3.60 9.12 4.33
C ARG A 60 2.74 7.99 3.81
N LEU A 61 1.44 8.13 3.97
CA LEU A 61 0.45 7.10 3.66
C LEU A 61 -0.43 7.52 2.50
N GLY A 62 -0.56 6.68 1.48
CA GLY A 62 -1.57 6.78 0.44
C GLY A 62 -2.63 5.69 0.62
N PHE A 63 -3.79 5.89 0.01
CA PHE A 63 -4.88 4.95 0.06
C PHE A 63 -5.61 4.90 -1.27
N LEU A 64 -5.96 3.69 -1.70
CA LEU A 64 -6.81 3.40 -2.83
C LEU A 64 -7.80 2.31 -2.41
N ALA A 65 -9.08 2.65 -2.35
CA ALA A 65 -10.16 1.66 -2.33
C ALA A 65 -10.65 1.46 -3.76
N HIS A 66 -10.93 0.22 -4.15
CA HIS A 66 -11.38 -0.07 -5.50
C HIS A 66 -12.55 -1.04 -5.57
N ASP A 67 -13.43 -0.78 -6.52
CA ASP A 67 -14.28 -1.77 -7.16
C ASP A 67 -14.15 -1.58 -8.68
N SER A 68 -14.92 -2.31 -9.48
CA SER A 68 -14.89 -2.28 -10.95
C SER A 68 -15.56 -1.05 -11.56
N GLU A 69 -16.27 -0.25 -10.77
CA GLU A 69 -16.96 0.97 -11.21
C GLU A 69 -16.31 2.25 -10.68
N THR A 70 -15.74 2.23 -9.47
CA THR A 70 -15.18 3.39 -8.78
C THR A 70 -13.86 3.08 -8.07
N PHE A 71 -12.87 3.94 -8.28
CA PHE A 71 -11.65 3.99 -7.47
C PHE A 71 -11.69 5.22 -6.56
N TYR A 72 -11.59 4.99 -5.26
CA TYR A 72 -11.49 6.01 -4.21
C TYR A 72 -10.03 6.24 -3.86
N VAL A 73 -9.47 7.37 -4.29
CA VAL A 73 -8.03 7.62 -4.23
C VAL A 73 -7.73 8.78 -3.27
N LYS A 74 -6.95 8.49 -2.24
CA LYS A 74 -6.25 9.48 -1.40
C LYS A 74 -4.76 9.38 -1.67
N GLU A 75 -4.19 10.44 -2.24
CA GLU A 75 -2.74 10.52 -2.37
C GLU A 75 -2.07 10.68 -1.00
N PHE A 76 -0.75 10.83 -0.99
CA PHE A 76 0.01 10.76 0.25
C PHE A 76 -0.37 11.84 1.27
N VAL A 77 -0.69 11.39 2.47
CA VAL A 77 -0.92 12.20 3.67
C VAL A 77 0.10 11.85 4.75
N ASN A 78 0.41 12.84 5.58
CA ASN A 78 1.31 12.70 6.73
C ASN A 78 0.54 12.81 8.06
N ASP A 79 -0.78 13.09 7.99
CA ASP A 79 -1.68 13.15 9.14
C ASP A 79 -2.58 11.91 9.14
N ILE A 80 -2.60 11.20 10.27
CA ILE A 80 -3.43 10.03 10.47
C ILE A 80 -4.92 10.36 10.48
N ASN A 81 -5.32 11.55 10.92
CA ASN A 81 -6.71 12.00 10.93
C ASN A 81 -7.20 12.26 9.50
N ASP A 82 -6.35 12.80 8.62
CA ASP A 82 -6.65 12.95 7.20
C ASP A 82 -6.83 11.57 6.55
N PHE A 83 -5.96 10.62 6.88
CA PHE A 83 -6.07 9.23 6.42
C PHE A 83 -7.39 8.58 6.89
N LYS A 84 -7.71 8.67 8.19
CA LYS A 84 -8.96 8.15 8.75
C LYS A 84 -10.19 8.83 8.17
N THR A 85 -10.12 10.12 7.87
CA THR A 85 -11.21 10.87 7.24
C THR A 85 -11.43 10.41 5.80
N ALA A 86 -10.36 10.20 5.03
CA ALA A 86 -10.45 9.63 3.70
C ALA A 86 -11.12 8.24 3.72
N LEU A 87 -10.74 7.36 4.65
CA LEU A 87 -11.36 6.03 4.81
C LEU A 87 -12.87 6.07 5.10
N LYS A 88 -13.41 7.18 5.64
CA LYS A 88 -14.86 7.34 5.85
C LYS A 88 -15.61 7.70 4.56
N GLY A 89 -14.91 8.20 3.55
CA GLY A 89 -15.49 8.58 2.25
C GLY A 89 -15.61 7.42 1.26
N VAL A 90 -15.15 6.23 1.63
CA VAL A 90 -15.25 5.02 0.81
C VAL A 90 -16.67 4.45 0.93
N THR A 91 -17.28 4.17 -0.22
CA THR A 91 -18.51 3.37 -0.29
C THR A 91 -18.13 1.98 -0.76
N THR A 92 -18.70 0.94 -0.16
CA THR A 92 -18.45 -0.43 -0.58
C THR A 92 -19.54 -0.94 -1.53
N GLY A 93 -19.14 -1.72 -2.53
CA GLY A 93 -20.01 -2.26 -3.58
C GLY A 93 -19.22 -2.79 -4.77
N GLY A 94 -19.94 -3.35 -5.75
CA GLY A 94 -19.33 -3.83 -6.99
C GLY A 94 -18.48 -5.09 -6.85
N ASP A 95 -17.95 -5.50 -8.00
CA ASP A 95 -16.99 -6.59 -8.18
C ASP A 95 -15.58 -5.99 -8.35
N GLU A 96 -14.48 -6.72 -8.13
CA GLU A 96 -13.15 -6.12 -7.95
C GLU A 96 -12.24 -6.08 -9.19
N PHE A 97 -11.52 -4.95 -9.36
CA PHE A 97 -10.44 -4.76 -10.34
C PHE A 97 -9.06 -4.72 -9.67
N THR A 98 -8.67 -5.83 -9.06
CA THR A 98 -7.46 -5.97 -8.24
C THR A 98 -6.15 -5.65 -8.96
N LEU A 99 -5.89 -6.21 -10.15
CA LEU A 99 -4.65 -5.92 -10.89
C LEU A 99 -4.60 -4.50 -11.48
N PRO A 100 -5.70 -3.96 -12.05
CA PRO A 100 -5.77 -2.54 -12.42
C PRO A 100 -5.58 -1.58 -11.22
N ALA A 101 -6.13 -1.91 -10.05
CA ALA A 101 -5.93 -1.13 -8.83
C ALA A 101 -4.47 -1.15 -8.35
N LEU A 102 -3.80 -2.30 -8.44
CA LEU A 102 -2.37 -2.40 -8.16
C LEU A 102 -1.54 -1.54 -9.12
N ASP A 103 -1.85 -1.56 -10.42
CA ASP A 103 -1.18 -0.68 -11.40
C ASP A 103 -1.32 0.80 -11.04
N TRP A 104 -2.54 1.21 -10.66
CA TRP A 104 -2.81 2.58 -10.22
C TRP A 104 -2.00 2.94 -8.97
N CYS A 105 -1.91 2.03 -7.99
CA CYS A 105 -1.09 2.21 -6.80
C CYS A 105 0.39 2.39 -7.15
N VAL A 106 0.91 1.60 -8.09
CA VAL A 106 2.29 1.68 -8.56
C VAL A 106 2.58 3.02 -9.25
N ASP A 107 1.57 3.73 -9.75
CA ASP A 107 1.67 5.07 -10.37
C ASP A 107 1.55 6.27 -9.42
N PHE A 108 1.35 6.02 -8.12
CA PHE A 108 1.29 7.08 -7.11
C PHE A 108 2.51 8.02 -7.20
N PRO A 109 2.40 9.27 -6.74
CA PRO A 109 3.48 10.24 -6.83
C PRO A 109 4.58 9.97 -5.79
N TRP A 110 5.28 8.84 -5.92
CA TRP A 110 6.36 8.38 -5.03
C TRP A 110 7.51 9.39 -4.95
N ARG A 111 8.06 9.59 -3.75
CA ARG A 111 9.23 10.43 -3.52
C ARG A 111 10.45 9.79 -4.17
N GLU A 112 11.40 10.64 -4.54
CA GLU A 112 12.74 10.15 -4.86
C GLU A 112 13.37 9.51 -3.62
N ASN A 113 14.09 8.42 -3.84
CA ASN A 113 14.76 7.64 -2.81
C ASN A 113 13.89 7.06 -1.68
N SER A 114 12.56 7.06 -1.82
CA SER A 114 11.69 6.39 -0.86
C SER A 114 11.68 4.87 -1.02
N GLN A 115 11.50 4.17 0.10
CA GLN A 115 11.01 2.81 0.09
C GLN A 115 9.54 2.84 -0.34
N ARG A 116 9.22 2.22 -1.47
CA ARG A 116 7.87 2.22 -2.05
C ARG A 116 7.18 0.93 -1.68
N VAL A 117 6.13 1.03 -0.88
CA VAL A 117 5.39 -0.11 -0.36
C VAL A 117 3.95 0.01 -0.84
N VAL A 118 3.43 -1.03 -1.46
CA VAL A 118 1.99 -1.21 -1.68
C VAL A 118 1.54 -2.39 -0.83
N VAL A 119 0.49 -2.19 -0.04
CA VAL A 119 -0.17 -3.24 0.72
C VAL A 119 -1.53 -3.47 0.10
N LEU A 120 -1.74 -4.65 -0.46
CA LEU A 120 -2.95 -5.00 -1.21
C LEU A 120 -3.78 -6.00 -0.41
N PHE A 121 -5.07 -5.70 -0.24
CA PHE A 121 -6.07 -6.58 0.39
C PHE A 121 -7.22 -6.86 -0.58
N THR A 122 -7.56 -8.13 -0.75
CA THR A 122 -8.71 -8.62 -1.53
C THR A 122 -9.17 -9.95 -0.95
N ASP A 123 -10.47 -10.21 -0.89
CA ASP A 123 -11.04 -11.50 -0.49
C ASP A 123 -11.44 -12.41 -1.66
N GLU A 124 -11.20 -11.98 -2.90
CA GLU A 124 -11.55 -12.70 -4.12
C GLU A 124 -10.33 -13.04 -4.98
N THR A 125 -10.46 -14.11 -5.76
CA THR A 125 -9.44 -14.51 -6.73
C THR A 125 -9.62 -13.75 -8.02
N LEU A 126 -8.57 -13.71 -8.86
CA LEU A 126 -8.68 -13.06 -10.17
C LEU A 126 -9.83 -13.62 -11.04
N GLU A 127 -10.11 -14.93 -10.95
CA GLU A 127 -11.15 -15.60 -11.74
C GLU A 127 -12.57 -15.23 -11.29
N THR A 128 -12.74 -14.86 -10.03
CA THR A 128 -14.04 -14.47 -9.46
C THR A 128 -14.27 -12.97 -9.52
N GLY A 129 -13.20 -12.19 -9.68
CA GLY A 129 -13.27 -10.73 -9.85
C GLY A 129 -13.75 -10.29 -11.23
N ALA A 130 -13.84 -8.98 -11.43
CA ALA A 130 -14.35 -8.39 -12.65
C ALA A 130 -13.36 -8.52 -13.83
N ASP A 131 -13.86 -8.91 -15.00
CA ASP A 131 -13.08 -9.06 -16.26
C ASP A 131 -11.68 -9.71 -16.10
N PRO A 132 -11.62 -11.00 -15.68
CA PRO A 132 -10.35 -11.70 -15.44
C PRO A 132 -9.43 -11.70 -16.66
N GLY A 133 -10.01 -11.78 -17.86
CA GLY A 133 -9.29 -11.81 -19.13
C GLY A 133 -8.50 -10.52 -19.36
N ARG A 134 -9.13 -9.36 -19.13
CA ARG A 134 -8.44 -8.08 -19.20
C ARG A 134 -7.40 -7.93 -18.10
N GLN A 135 -7.74 -8.25 -16.85
CA GLN A 135 -6.79 -8.14 -15.74
C GLN A 135 -5.52 -8.96 -16.03
N ARG A 136 -5.67 -10.19 -16.57
CA ARG A 136 -4.55 -11.04 -16.95
C ARG A 136 -3.74 -10.51 -18.14
N SER A 137 -4.38 -9.81 -19.08
CA SER A 137 -3.75 -9.36 -20.34
C SER A 137 -2.53 -8.45 -20.17
N ARG A 138 -2.45 -7.72 -19.05
CA ARG A 138 -1.34 -6.80 -18.74
C ARG A 138 -0.49 -7.27 -17.55
N LEU A 139 -0.73 -8.46 -17.00
CA LEU A 139 -0.01 -8.96 -15.82
C LEU A 139 1.52 -8.90 -16.03
N ARG A 140 2.02 -9.32 -17.21
CA ARG A 140 3.46 -9.24 -17.51
C ARG A 140 3.98 -7.79 -17.46
N GLU A 141 3.29 -6.86 -18.12
CA GLU A 141 3.68 -5.44 -18.13
C GLU A 141 3.63 -4.83 -16.71
N LEU A 142 2.63 -5.21 -15.90
CA LEU A 142 2.54 -4.84 -14.49
C LEU A 142 3.72 -5.37 -13.67
N THR A 143 4.10 -6.63 -13.84
CA THR A 143 5.26 -7.21 -13.13
C THR A 143 6.58 -6.51 -13.49
N GLU A 144 6.80 -6.20 -14.78
CA GLU A 144 7.97 -5.45 -15.26
C GLU A 144 8.00 -4.05 -14.63
N LYS A 145 6.84 -3.39 -14.55
CA LYS A 145 6.67 -2.07 -13.93
C LYS A 145 6.94 -2.09 -12.43
N ILE A 146 6.40 -3.06 -11.68
CA ILE A 146 6.66 -3.25 -10.24
C ILE A 146 8.16 -3.42 -9.98
N MET A 147 8.83 -4.30 -10.75
CA MET A 147 10.27 -4.55 -10.64
C MET A 147 11.09 -3.30 -10.96
N GLY A 148 10.79 -2.65 -12.08
CA GLY A 148 11.54 -1.48 -12.55
C GLY A 148 11.40 -0.29 -11.62
N LEU A 149 10.21 -0.05 -11.09
CA LEU A 149 9.94 1.01 -10.09
C LEU A 149 10.36 0.62 -8.67
N ARG A 150 10.84 -0.61 -8.47
CA ARG A 150 11.28 -1.18 -7.18
C ARG A 150 10.21 -1.06 -6.10
N VAL A 151 8.95 -1.26 -6.48
CA VAL A 151 7.82 -1.25 -5.54
C VAL A 151 7.76 -2.60 -4.85
N MET A 152 7.67 -2.59 -3.52
CA MET A 152 7.46 -3.77 -2.71
C MET A 152 5.95 -3.99 -2.53
N VAL A 153 5.45 -5.12 -3.00
CA VAL A 153 4.03 -5.45 -2.88
C VAL A 153 3.84 -6.48 -1.75
N TYR A 154 3.00 -6.14 -0.79
CA TYR A 154 2.51 -7.04 0.25
C TYR A 154 1.07 -7.41 -0.08
N PHE A 155 0.89 -8.59 -0.65
CA PHE A 155 -0.42 -9.06 -1.10
C PHE A 155 -1.03 -9.95 -0.02
N VAL A 156 -2.24 -9.61 0.41
CA VAL A 156 -3.04 -10.36 1.38
C VAL A 156 -4.36 -10.71 0.70
N GLY A 157 -4.57 -12.00 0.44
CA GLY A 157 -5.78 -12.44 -0.25
C GLY A 157 -5.83 -13.96 -0.46
N PRO A 158 -6.84 -14.46 -1.18
CA PRO A 158 -6.99 -15.88 -1.43
C PRO A 158 -5.87 -16.41 -2.34
N ASP A 159 -5.65 -17.72 -2.27
CA ASP A 159 -4.66 -18.38 -3.10
C ASP A 159 -5.05 -18.31 -4.59
N CYS A 160 -4.23 -17.62 -5.38
CA CYS A 160 -4.44 -17.38 -6.81
C CYS A 160 -3.08 -17.40 -7.54
N PRO A 161 -2.95 -18.12 -8.67
CA PRO A 161 -1.69 -18.21 -9.43
C PRO A 161 -1.12 -16.84 -9.83
N GLU A 162 -1.97 -15.92 -10.24
CA GLU A 162 -1.57 -14.57 -10.66
C GLU A 162 -1.04 -13.75 -9.48
N TYR A 163 -1.67 -13.84 -8.32
CA TYR A 163 -1.21 -13.16 -7.11
C TYR A 163 0.10 -13.76 -6.59
N LYS A 164 0.26 -15.10 -6.69
CA LYS A 164 1.53 -15.79 -6.41
C LYS A 164 2.66 -15.34 -7.34
N SER A 165 2.37 -15.12 -8.62
CA SER A 165 3.39 -14.65 -9.57
C SER A 165 3.97 -13.27 -9.18
N ILE A 166 3.17 -12.43 -8.52
CA ILE A 166 3.63 -11.15 -7.96
C ILE A 166 4.52 -11.38 -6.73
N ALA A 167 4.25 -12.41 -5.93
CA ALA A 167 5.07 -12.79 -4.79
C ALA A 167 6.47 -13.27 -5.17
N ASP A 168 6.62 -13.85 -6.36
CA ASP A 168 7.90 -14.30 -6.90
C ASP A 168 8.81 -13.12 -7.32
N LEU A 169 8.27 -11.90 -7.37
CA LEU A 169 9.05 -10.70 -7.65
C LEU A 169 9.95 -10.32 -6.47
N PRO A 170 11.11 -9.68 -6.73
CA PRO A 170 12.03 -9.29 -5.68
C PRO A 170 11.36 -8.38 -4.63
N ARG A 171 11.45 -8.78 -3.35
CA ARG A 171 10.92 -8.03 -2.19
C ARG A 171 9.39 -7.87 -2.17
N CYS A 172 8.68 -8.70 -2.93
CA CYS A 172 7.24 -8.85 -2.79
C CYS A 172 6.92 -10.04 -1.89
N TYR A 173 5.74 -10.02 -1.28
CA TYR A 173 5.31 -11.02 -0.32
C TYR A 173 3.83 -11.31 -0.54
N PHE A 174 3.46 -12.59 -0.48
CA PHE A 174 2.08 -13.04 -0.50
C PHE A 174 1.75 -13.75 0.81
N ASN A 175 0.68 -13.30 1.45
CA ASN A 175 0.10 -13.91 2.64
C ASN A 175 -1.27 -14.47 2.24
N PRO A 176 -1.39 -15.79 2.01
CA PRO A 176 -2.67 -16.41 1.71
C PRO A 176 -3.60 -16.29 2.92
N VAL A 177 -4.88 -15.99 2.65
CA VAL A 177 -5.93 -15.95 3.66
C VAL A 177 -7.16 -16.69 3.11
N ASP A 178 -7.56 -17.75 3.80
CA ASP A 178 -8.60 -18.67 3.33
C ASP A 178 -10.04 -18.20 3.63
N ALA A 179 -10.22 -17.16 4.47
CA ALA A 179 -11.53 -16.65 4.88
C ALA A 179 -11.49 -15.18 5.35
N HIS A 180 -12.60 -14.45 5.19
CA HIS A 180 -12.77 -13.05 5.64
C HIS A 180 -12.30 -12.82 7.10
N SER A 181 -12.52 -13.78 8.00
CA SER A 181 -12.11 -13.67 9.42
C SER A 181 -10.59 -13.71 9.66
N GLY A 182 -9.81 -14.20 8.70
CA GLY A 182 -8.35 -14.29 8.79
C GLY A 182 -7.61 -13.02 8.33
N PHE A 183 -8.29 -12.13 7.59
CA PHE A 183 -7.68 -10.96 6.95
C PHE A 183 -7.01 -10.03 7.96
N PHE A 184 -7.70 -9.70 9.04
CA PHE A 184 -7.15 -8.77 10.03
C PHE A 184 -6.18 -9.38 11.00
N LYS A 185 -6.63 -10.34 11.81
CA LYS A 185 -5.80 -10.83 12.91
C LYS A 185 -4.48 -11.42 12.42
N THR A 186 -4.53 -12.15 11.30
CA THR A 186 -3.35 -12.90 10.85
C THR A 186 -2.67 -12.22 9.67
N GLY A 187 -3.42 -11.68 8.71
CA GLY A 187 -2.85 -11.01 7.53
C GLY A 187 -2.24 -9.66 7.87
N PHE A 188 -3.01 -8.78 8.48
CA PHE A 188 -2.62 -7.40 8.77
C PHE A 188 -1.41 -7.32 9.71
N GLU A 189 -1.46 -7.99 10.88
CA GLU A 189 -0.35 -7.97 11.85
C GLU A 189 0.97 -8.44 11.23
N LYS A 190 0.95 -9.52 10.43
CA LYS A 190 2.14 -10.04 9.72
C LYS A 190 2.67 -9.06 8.69
N VAL A 191 1.79 -8.36 7.97
CA VAL A 191 2.18 -7.31 7.03
C VAL A 191 2.86 -6.17 7.78
N LEU A 192 2.25 -5.67 8.85
CA LEU A 192 2.82 -4.57 9.63
C LEU A 192 4.19 -4.94 10.20
N GLU A 193 4.33 -6.15 10.75
CA GLU A 193 5.59 -6.66 11.26
C GLU A 193 6.67 -6.71 10.17
N ARG A 194 6.32 -7.19 8.96
CA ARG A 194 7.27 -7.24 7.84
C ARG A 194 7.62 -5.87 7.29
N ILE A 195 6.68 -4.94 7.20
CA ILE A 195 6.96 -3.56 6.81
C ILE A 195 7.90 -2.93 7.83
N GLY A 196 7.61 -3.08 9.13
CA GLY A 196 8.49 -2.62 10.20
C GLY A 196 9.91 -3.19 10.08
N LYS A 197 10.04 -4.50 9.86
CA LYS A 197 11.35 -5.15 9.61
C LYS A 197 12.05 -4.58 8.38
N THR A 198 11.34 -4.43 7.27
CA THR A 198 11.87 -3.93 6.00
C THR A 198 12.38 -2.49 6.12
N LEU A 199 11.59 -1.62 6.75
CA LEU A 199 11.97 -0.24 7.00
C LEU A 199 13.14 -0.14 7.99
N SER A 200 13.24 -1.08 8.94
CA SER A 200 14.30 -1.07 9.96
C SER A 200 15.63 -1.63 9.45
N GLY A 201 15.58 -2.57 8.50
CA GLY A 201 16.76 -3.20 7.89
C GLY A 201 17.29 -2.45 6.67
N SER A 202 16.44 -1.74 5.93
CA SER A 202 16.82 -1.00 4.72
C SER A 202 17.07 0.48 5.02
N LEU A 203 18.17 0.77 5.71
CA LEU A 203 18.69 2.13 5.93
C LEU A 203 19.39 2.72 4.70
N THR A 204 19.41 2.00 3.57
CA THR A 204 19.94 2.51 2.32
C THR A 204 18.82 3.26 1.59
N PRO A 205 19.04 4.54 1.20
CA PRO A 205 18.13 5.25 0.31
C PRO A 205 17.86 4.37 -0.92
N GLY A 206 16.59 4.18 -1.28
CA GLY A 206 16.29 3.49 -2.54
C GLY A 206 16.94 4.28 -3.66
N GLN A 207 17.67 3.67 -4.60
CA GLN A 207 18.10 4.46 -5.76
C GLN A 207 16.87 4.77 -6.61
N THR A 208 16.74 6.01 -7.08
CA THR A 208 15.72 6.42 -8.04
C THR A 208 15.72 5.46 -9.23
N PRO A 209 14.57 4.88 -9.61
CA PRO A 209 14.46 4.09 -10.82
C PRO A 209 14.93 4.88 -12.04
N SER A 210 15.80 4.29 -12.86
CA SER A 210 16.25 4.91 -14.11
C SER A 210 15.24 4.78 -15.25
N ALA A 211 14.24 3.91 -15.09
CA ALA A 211 13.24 3.61 -16.12
C ALA A 211 11.95 4.38 -15.89
N SER A 212 11.45 5.02 -16.96
CA SER A 212 10.12 5.61 -17.02
C SER A 212 9.15 4.55 -17.56
N PHE A 213 8.06 4.31 -16.84
CA PHE A 213 7.00 3.38 -17.24
C PHE A 213 5.74 4.14 -17.62
N ARG A 214 4.97 3.57 -18.55
CA ARG A 214 3.64 4.09 -18.86
C ARG A 214 2.76 4.03 -17.61
N LYS A 215 2.07 5.14 -17.34
CA LYS A 215 1.03 5.19 -16.30
C LYS A 215 -0.28 4.62 -16.84
N ASP A 216 -1.08 4.04 -15.94
CA ASP A 216 -2.41 3.49 -16.22
C ASP A 216 -2.39 2.54 -17.43
N ILE A 217 -1.64 1.44 -17.31
CA ILE A 217 -1.45 0.46 -18.40
C ILE A 217 -2.75 -0.28 -18.73
N TYR A 218 -3.70 -0.27 -17.80
CA TYR A 218 -5.05 -0.83 -17.97
C TYR A 218 -6.05 0.17 -18.55
N ASN A 219 -5.73 1.47 -18.65
CA ASN A 219 -6.64 2.56 -19.03
C ASN A 219 -7.86 2.70 -18.09
N VAL A 220 -7.67 2.42 -16.80
CA VAL A 220 -8.68 2.56 -15.75
C VAL A 220 -9.35 3.93 -15.78
N ALA A 221 -8.59 5.00 -16.00
CA ALA A 221 -9.12 6.37 -15.99
C ALA A 221 -10.20 6.63 -17.06
N GLN A 222 -10.30 5.78 -18.09
CA GLN A 222 -11.28 5.91 -19.16
C GLN A 222 -12.57 5.13 -18.89
N GLU A 223 -12.56 4.21 -17.93
CA GLU A 223 -13.62 3.20 -17.76
C GLU A 223 -14.19 3.18 -16.34
N VAL A 224 -13.37 3.52 -15.36
CA VAL A 224 -13.73 3.53 -13.94
C VAL A 224 -13.77 4.97 -13.45
N LYS A 225 -14.77 5.28 -12.62
CA LYS A 225 -14.90 6.58 -11.99
C LYS A 225 -13.79 6.78 -10.95
N ILE A 226 -12.98 7.82 -11.12
CA ILE A 226 -11.95 8.17 -10.13
C ILE A 226 -12.50 9.22 -9.16
N THR A 227 -12.68 8.84 -7.89
CA THR A 227 -13.12 9.72 -6.80
C THR A 227 -11.93 10.07 -5.93
N ARG A 228 -11.54 11.35 -5.90
CA ARG A 228 -10.45 11.84 -5.04
C ARG A 228 -11.00 12.19 -3.64
N LEU A 229 -10.35 11.67 -2.60
CA LEU A 229 -10.71 11.84 -1.19
C LEU A 229 -9.85 12.90 -0.46
#